data_AF-A0A959VH98-F1
#
_entry.id   AF-A0A959VH98-F1
#
_cell.length_a   1.000
_cell.length_b   1.000
_cell.length_c   1.000
_cell.angle_alpha   90.00
_cell.angle_beta   90.00
_cell.angle_gamma   90.00
#
_symmetry.space_group_name_H-M   'P 1'
#
loop_
_entity.id
_entity.type
_entity.pdbx_description
1 polymer ?
#
loop_
_entity_poly.entity_id
_entity_poly.type
_entity_poly.pdbx_seq_one_letter_code
_entity_poly.pdbx_strand_id
1 'polypeptide(L)'
;MYVPSPFPEPVTVIDSVASQKYDVRLLFTKQAMTGQFALMGVISILSMVIPHLNITTQNLWWIALCAMIALNTVRRLINGPIETILSYLSFISLAVTLSQVGQRLMEWGYPAWILPVSAFLALSYAWLCGRDFSFAGCAFFTAFAAVGMTTILAFMGWVHWQDVGWAVVVALTYTGYITYDLAMIMKRRRPDELLTAVIDFYRDVLNFVFYPFRVWLHWKKYRFISPL
;
A
#
# COMPACT_ATOMS: atom_id res chain seq x y z
N MET A 1 -9.56 -33.51 -16.29
CA MET A 1 -8.39 -32.76 -16.77
C MET A 1 -8.16 -31.61 -15.79
N TYR A 2 -7.08 -31.63 -15.01
CA TYR A 2 -6.77 -30.57 -14.06
C TYR A 2 -6.05 -29.45 -14.81
N VAL A 3 -6.70 -28.30 -14.98
CA VAL A 3 -6.07 -27.10 -15.55
C VAL A 3 -5.45 -26.35 -14.38
N PRO A 4 -4.11 -26.31 -14.25
CA PRO A 4 -3.48 -25.55 -13.18
C PRO A 4 -3.86 -24.08 -13.28
N SER A 5 -4.13 -23.46 -12.13
CA SER A 5 -4.41 -22.02 -12.07
C SER A 5 -3.28 -21.24 -12.77
N PRO A 6 -3.60 -20.29 -13.67
CA PRO A 6 -2.59 -19.45 -14.31
C PRO A 6 -1.88 -18.54 -13.30
N PHE A 7 -2.40 -18.40 -12.08
CA PHE A 7 -1.80 -17.59 -11.03
C PHE A 7 -1.31 -18.48 -9.88
N PRO A 8 -0.16 -18.16 -9.28
CA PRO A 8 0.29 -18.82 -8.06
C PRO A 8 -0.76 -18.64 -6.96
N GLU A 9 -1.08 -19.72 -6.26
CA GLU A 9 -2.08 -19.68 -5.20
C GLU A 9 -1.63 -18.74 -4.08
N PRO A 10 -2.50 -17.81 -3.64
CA PRO A 10 -2.16 -16.95 -2.51
C PRO A 10 -2.05 -17.80 -1.24
N VAL A 11 -1.12 -17.43 -0.35
CA VAL A 11 -1.03 -18.05 0.98
C VAL A 11 -2.31 -17.73 1.74
N THR A 12 -3.18 -18.71 1.90
CA THR A 12 -4.42 -18.60 2.68
C THR A 12 -4.23 -19.20 4.06
N VAL A 13 -4.64 -18.48 5.08
CA VAL A 13 -4.59 -18.94 6.47
C VAL A 13 -5.98 -19.41 6.91
N ILE A 14 -6.05 -20.49 7.69
CA ILE A 14 -7.31 -20.98 8.28
C ILE A 14 -7.86 -19.88 9.20
N ASP A 15 -9.17 -19.60 9.07
CA ASP A 15 -9.90 -18.51 9.74
C ASP A 15 -9.47 -17.09 9.33
N SER A 16 -8.94 -16.93 8.13
CA SER A 16 -8.63 -15.61 7.55
C SER A 16 -9.84 -14.66 7.58
N VAL A 17 -9.58 -13.35 7.57
CA VAL A 17 -10.63 -12.34 7.47
C VAL A 17 -11.54 -12.60 6.26
N ALA A 18 -10.98 -13.01 5.11
CA ALA A 18 -11.75 -13.30 3.90
C ALA A 18 -12.84 -14.36 4.08
N SER A 19 -12.62 -15.36 4.95
CA SER A 19 -13.58 -16.42 5.28
C SER A 19 -14.57 -16.05 6.40
N GLN A 20 -14.42 -14.89 7.04
CA GLN A 20 -15.32 -14.43 8.10
C GLN A 20 -16.65 -13.88 7.55
N LYS A 21 -17.61 -13.68 8.46
CA LYS A 21 -18.88 -12.99 8.18
C LYS A 21 -18.64 -11.59 7.62
N TYR A 22 -19.59 -11.11 6.82
CA TYR A 22 -19.51 -9.81 6.16
C TYR A 22 -19.20 -8.66 7.13
N ASP A 23 -19.87 -8.58 8.28
CA ASP A 23 -19.69 -7.49 9.25
C ASP A 23 -18.26 -7.43 9.81
N VAL A 24 -17.66 -8.61 10.07
CA VAL A 24 -16.27 -8.72 10.55
C VAL A 24 -15.30 -8.26 9.47
N ARG A 25 -15.54 -8.64 8.21
CA ARG A 25 -14.72 -8.20 7.06
C ARG A 25 -14.78 -6.70 6.89
N LEU A 26 -15.99 -6.14 6.93
CA LEU A 26 -16.20 -4.71 6.76
C LEU A 26 -15.53 -3.91 7.88
N LEU A 27 -15.68 -4.33 9.13
CA LEU A 27 -15.04 -3.70 10.28
C LEU A 27 -13.51 -3.74 10.13
N PHE A 28 -12.95 -4.90 9.80
CA PHE A 28 -11.53 -5.07 9.58
C PHE A 28 -11.02 -4.16 8.45
N THR A 29 -11.72 -4.10 7.31
CA THR A 29 -11.38 -3.21 6.20
C THR A 29 -11.33 -1.76 6.64
N LYS A 30 -12.37 -1.27 7.33
CA LYS A 30 -12.41 0.12 7.83
C LYS A 30 -11.26 0.41 8.78
N GLN A 31 -11.00 -0.48 9.72
CA GLN A 31 -9.91 -0.33 10.68
C GLN A 31 -8.53 -0.39 10.02
N ALA A 32 -8.32 -1.30 9.07
CA ALA A 32 -7.04 -1.42 8.36
C ALA A 32 -6.77 -0.20 7.49
N MET A 33 -7.79 0.33 6.80
CA MET A 33 -7.66 1.57 6.04
C MET A 33 -7.42 2.79 6.95
N THR A 34 -8.08 2.86 8.10
CA THR A 34 -7.80 3.91 9.10
C THR A 34 -6.36 3.81 9.60
N GLY A 35 -5.89 2.60 9.94
CA GLY A 35 -4.50 2.39 10.36
C GLY A 35 -3.50 2.78 9.29
N GLN A 36 -3.77 2.43 8.03
CA GLN A 36 -2.92 2.82 6.91
C GLN A 36 -2.86 4.34 6.73
N PHE A 37 -4.02 5.01 6.78
CA PHE A 37 -4.09 6.47 6.71
C PHE A 37 -3.34 7.12 7.87
N ALA A 38 -3.49 6.60 9.09
CA ALA A 38 -2.76 7.10 10.26
C ALA A 38 -1.23 6.98 10.06
N LEU A 39 -0.74 5.84 9.58
CA LEU A 39 0.69 5.68 9.28
C LEU A 39 1.18 6.63 8.19
N MET A 40 0.39 6.84 7.13
CA MET A 40 0.71 7.81 6.09
C MET A 40 0.75 9.24 6.65
N GLY A 41 -0.16 9.56 7.57
CA GLY A 41 -0.18 10.82 8.31
C GLY A 41 1.07 11.01 9.16
N VAL A 42 1.51 9.96 9.87
CA VAL A 42 2.79 9.98 10.62
C VAL A 42 3.96 10.25 9.68
N ILE A 43 4.08 9.54 8.55
CA ILE A 43 5.16 9.77 7.58
C ILE A 43 5.13 11.21 7.04
N SER A 44 3.93 11.73 6.76
CA SER A 44 3.72 13.10 6.28
C SER A 44 4.14 14.13 7.35
N ILE A 45 3.77 13.94 8.61
CA ILE A 45 4.20 14.81 9.72
C ILE A 45 5.71 14.75 9.91
N LEU A 46 6.30 13.54 9.90
CA LEU A 46 7.74 13.36 9.99
C LEU A 46 8.47 14.07 8.84
N SER A 47 7.86 14.14 7.65
CA SER A 47 8.44 14.86 6.50
C SER A 47 8.44 16.39 6.69
N MET A 48 7.61 16.91 7.59
CA MET A 48 7.58 18.34 7.92
C MET A 48 8.48 18.68 9.13
N VAL A 49 8.60 17.75 10.09
CA VAL A 49 9.29 17.98 11.36
C VAL A 49 10.77 17.58 11.32
N ILE A 50 11.12 16.48 10.64
CA ILE A 50 12.50 16.01 10.60
C ILE A 50 13.29 16.85 9.58
N PRO A 51 14.42 17.47 9.98
CA PRO A 51 15.25 18.22 9.05
C PRO A 51 15.86 17.33 7.97
N HIS A 52 16.25 17.92 6.85
CA HIS A 52 16.90 17.21 5.76
C HIS A 52 18.18 16.53 6.26
N LEU A 53 18.23 15.20 6.14
CA LEU A 53 19.46 14.46 6.42
C LEU A 53 20.43 14.66 5.27
N ASN A 54 21.72 14.86 5.60
CA ASN A 54 22.83 14.95 4.66
C ASN A 54 23.21 13.58 4.08
N ILE A 55 22.23 12.88 3.52
CA ILE A 55 22.37 11.59 2.86
C ILE A 55 22.10 11.82 1.37
N THR A 56 22.95 11.26 0.52
CA THR A 56 22.75 11.30 -0.94
C THR A 56 21.45 10.58 -1.31
N THR A 57 20.70 11.09 -2.28
CA THR A 57 19.41 10.51 -2.68
C THR A 57 19.51 9.03 -3.07
N GLN A 58 20.62 8.63 -3.72
CA GLN A 58 20.87 7.22 -4.05
C GLN A 58 20.97 6.33 -2.79
N ASN A 59 21.68 6.79 -1.76
CA ASN A 59 21.82 6.03 -0.51
C ASN A 59 20.50 5.92 0.23
N LEU A 60 19.66 6.96 0.16
CA LEU A 60 18.33 6.97 0.76
C LEU A 60 17.42 5.90 0.12
N TRP A 61 17.44 5.77 -1.21
CA TRP A 61 16.73 4.68 -1.91
C TRP A 61 17.24 3.29 -1.50
N TRP A 62 18.55 3.13 -1.36
CA TRP A 62 19.13 1.87 -0.87
C TRP A 62 18.71 1.55 0.56
N ILE A 63 18.72 2.53 1.45
CA ILE A 63 18.27 2.36 2.84
C ILE A 63 16.80 1.96 2.87
N ALA A 64 15.95 2.61 2.07
CA ALA A 64 14.53 2.27 1.96
C ALA A 64 14.35 0.82 1.51
N LEU A 65 15.04 0.43 0.44
CA LEU A 65 14.99 -0.93 -0.09
C LEU A 65 15.49 -1.96 0.93
N CYS A 66 16.60 -1.70 1.62
CA CYS A 66 17.12 -2.55 2.69
C CYS A 66 16.13 -2.68 3.86
N ALA A 67 15.50 -1.59 4.28
CA ALA A 67 14.48 -1.61 5.34
C ALA A 67 13.26 -2.45 4.94
N MET A 68 12.81 -2.35 3.69
CA MET A 68 11.71 -3.16 3.17
C MET A 68 12.08 -4.65 3.07
N ILE A 69 13.31 -4.97 2.64
CA ILE A 69 13.82 -6.35 2.62
C ILE A 69 13.89 -6.90 4.04
N ALA A 70 14.37 -6.11 5.01
CA ALA A 70 14.42 -6.50 6.41
C ALA A 70 13.02 -6.81 6.95
N LEU A 71 12.04 -5.93 6.70
CA LEU A 71 10.63 -6.15 7.07
C LEU A 71 10.05 -7.45 6.49
N ASN A 72 10.35 -7.74 5.21
CA ASN A 72 9.90 -8.96 4.56
C ASN A 72 10.61 -10.21 5.10
N THR A 73 11.88 -10.08 5.48
CA THR A 73 12.69 -11.18 6.03
C THR A 73 12.26 -11.53 7.45
N VAL A 74 12.01 -10.53 8.31
CA VAL A 74 11.48 -10.71 9.67
C VAL A 74 10.19 -11.54 9.63
N ARG A 75 9.27 -11.24 8.71
CA ARG A 75 8.02 -12.00 8.52
C ARG A 75 8.26 -13.47 8.17
N ARG A 76 9.27 -13.76 7.36
CA ARG A 76 9.53 -15.12 6.87
C ARG A 76 10.20 -15.99 7.92
N LEU A 77 11.03 -15.39 8.77
CA LEU A 77 11.88 -16.12 9.72
C LEU A 77 11.27 -16.21 11.12
N ILE A 78 10.44 -15.23 11.50
CA ILE A 78 9.94 -15.09 12.86
C ILE A 78 8.41 -15.08 12.83
N ASN A 79 7.79 -15.86 13.70
CA ASN A 79 6.34 -15.93 13.87
C ASN A 79 5.96 -15.54 15.31
N GLY A 80 4.71 -15.09 15.50
CA GLY A 80 4.16 -14.77 16.82
C GLY A 80 4.48 -13.35 17.30
N PRO A 81 4.43 -13.08 18.62
CA PRO A 81 4.48 -11.72 19.16
C PRO A 81 5.82 -11.00 18.91
N ILE A 82 6.91 -11.76 18.78
CA ILE A 82 8.24 -11.22 18.47
C ILE A 82 8.28 -10.66 17.05
N GLU A 83 7.57 -11.28 16.09
CA GLU A 83 7.46 -10.75 14.71
C GLU A 83 6.84 -9.35 14.74
N THR A 84 5.78 -9.17 15.52
CA THR A 84 5.08 -7.90 15.61
C THR A 84 5.99 -6.79 16.13
N ILE A 85 6.70 -7.02 17.25
CA ILE A 85 7.63 -6.04 17.83
C ILE A 85 8.74 -5.67 16.86
N LEU A 86 9.40 -6.66 16.25
CA LEU A 86 10.49 -6.42 15.31
C LEU A 86 10.01 -5.72 14.03
N SER A 87 8.78 -6.01 13.59
CA SER A 87 8.17 -5.34 12.46
C SER A 87 7.91 -3.87 12.75
N TYR A 88 7.46 -3.53 13.96
CA TYR A 88 7.30 -2.14 14.39
C TYR A 88 8.63 -1.39 14.44
N LEU A 89 9.65 -1.98 15.05
CA LEU A 89 10.98 -1.35 15.12
C LEU A 89 11.56 -1.10 13.72
N SER A 90 11.42 -2.09 12.84
CA SER A 90 11.87 -1.97 11.44
C SER A 90 11.05 -0.92 10.68
N PHE A 91 9.74 -0.82 10.96
CA PHE A 91 8.86 0.16 10.35
C PHE A 91 9.22 1.60 10.74
N ILE A 92 9.67 1.86 11.97
CA ILE A 92 10.11 3.21 12.38
C ILE A 92 11.24 3.71 11.47
N SER A 93 12.25 2.85 11.22
CA SER A 93 13.34 3.17 10.29
C SER A 93 12.84 3.43 8.86
N LEU A 94 11.91 2.59 8.39
CA LEU A 94 11.28 2.79 7.08
C LEU A 94 10.51 4.11 7.02
N ALA A 95 9.75 4.46 8.06
CA ALA A 95 8.94 5.68 8.11
C ALA A 95 9.81 6.95 8.04
N VAL A 96 10.93 6.99 8.77
CA VAL A 96 11.92 8.08 8.67
C VAL A 96 12.53 8.14 7.27
N THR A 97 12.84 7.00 6.67
CA THR A 97 13.42 6.98 5.33
C THR A 97 12.41 7.47 4.28
N LEU A 98 11.15 7.01 4.35
CA LEU A 98 10.07 7.44 3.46
C LEU A 98 9.72 8.92 3.64
N SER A 99 9.82 9.47 4.85
CA SER A 99 9.60 10.90 5.06
C SER A 99 10.67 11.74 4.34
N GLN A 100 11.92 11.29 4.36
CA GLN A 100 13.02 11.92 3.62
C GLN A 100 12.85 11.74 2.10
N VAL A 101 12.36 10.58 1.62
CA VAL A 101 11.98 10.41 0.19
C VAL A 101 10.95 11.48 -0.19
N GLY A 102 9.90 11.64 0.63
CA GLY A 102 8.83 12.61 0.40
C GLY A 102 9.34 14.04 0.25
N GLN A 103 10.24 14.47 1.15
CA GLN A 103 10.90 15.77 1.07
C GLN A 103 11.66 15.95 -0.26
N ARG A 104 12.47 14.97 -0.67
CA ARG A 104 13.25 15.05 -1.92
C ARG A 104 12.35 15.06 -3.17
N LEU A 105 11.24 14.34 -3.16
CA LEU A 105 10.27 14.38 -4.26
C LEU A 105 9.66 15.78 -4.41
N MET A 106 9.32 16.43 -3.30
CA MET A 106 8.81 17.80 -3.31
C MET A 106 9.86 18.80 -3.79
N GLU A 107 11.13 18.66 -3.40
CA GLU A 107 12.25 19.48 -3.91
C GLU A 107 12.43 19.34 -5.43
N TRP A 108 12.19 18.15 -5.98
CA TRP A 108 12.25 17.89 -7.41
C TRP A 108 10.99 18.36 -8.17
N GLY A 109 10.03 18.97 -7.48
CA GLY A 109 8.79 19.47 -8.07
C GLY A 109 7.72 18.39 -8.28
N TYR A 110 7.86 17.20 -7.71
CA TYR A 110 6.81 16.19 -7.72
C TYR A 110 5.85 16.40 -6.53
N PRO A 111 4.53 16.44 -6.75
CA PRO A 111 3.55 16.76 -5.71
C PRO A 111 3.29 15.57 -4.77
N ALA A 112 4.22 15.27 -3.87
CA ALA A 112 4.11 14.15 -2.93
C ALA A 112 2.90 14.25 -1.98
N TRP A 113 2.41 15.46 -1.73
CA TRP A 113 1.22 15.74 -0.91
C TRP A 113 -0.08 15.13 -1.48
N ILE A 114 -0.10 14.75 -2.77
CA ILE A 114 -1.26 14.08 -3.39
C ILE A 114 -1.47 12.67 -2.80
N LEU A 115 -0.41 12.01 -2.34
CA LEU A 115 -0.51 10.67 -1.73
C LEU A 115 -1.38 10.65 -0.46
N PRO A 116 -1.11 11.47 0.58
CA PRO A 116 -1.96 11.50 1.77
C PRO A 116 -3.40 11.99 1.46
N VAL A 117 -3.59 12.87 0.48
CA VAL A 117 -4.93 13.26 0.01
C VAL A 117 -5.66 12.06 -0.61
N SER A 118 -5.00 11.30 -1.47
CA SER A 118 -5.57 10.09 -2.07
C SER A 118 -5.90 9.03 -1.00
N ALA A 119 -5.04 8.88 0.02
CA ALA A 119 -5.29 8.02 1.16
C ALA A 119 -6.53 8.45 1.97
N PHE A 120 -6.69 9.75 2.20
CA PHE A 120 -7.86 10.30 2.88
C PHE A 120 -9.16 10.05 2.09
N LEU A 121 -9.13 10.25 0.78
CA LEU A 121 -10.29 10.02 -0.09
C LEU A 121 -10.68 8.54 -0.14
N ALA A 122 -9.70 7.63 -0.23
CA ALA A 122 -9.94 6.20 -0.17
C ALA A 122 -10.52 5.78 1.20
N LEU A 123 -9.99 6.34 2.29
CA LEU A 123 -10.54 6.13 3.64
C LEU A 123 -11.99 6.62 3.73
N SER A 124 -12.27 7.81 3.20
CA SER A 124 -13.61 8.39 3.18
C SER A 124 -14.59 7.47 2.46
N TYR A 125 -14.19 6.93 1.31
CA TYR A 125 -14.99 5.91 0.60
C TYR A 125 -15.25 4.68 1.47
N ALA A 126 -14.23 4.16 2.16
CA ALA A 126 -14.37 2.98 3.03
C ALA A 126 -15.37 3.16 4.17
N TRP A 127 -15.41 4.36 4.76
CA TRP A 127 -16.31 4.66 5.86
C TRP A 127 -17.73 4.98 5.39
N LEU A 128 -17.87 5.69 4.27
CA LEU A 128 -19.17 6.12 3.72
C LEU A 128 -19.87 4.99 2.96
N CYS A 129 -19.16 4.25 2.12
CA CYS A 129 -19.71 3.17 1.30
C CYS A 129 -19.69 1.85 2.10
N GLY A 130 -20.57 1.75 3.10
CA GLY A 130 -20.58 0.64 4.05
C GLY A 130 -21.04 -0.71 3.51
N ARG A 131 -21.61 -0.82 2.29
CA ARG A 131 -22.23 -2.07 1.80
C ARG A 131 -21.51 -2.73 0.64
N ASP A 132 -20.86 -1.96 -0.23
CA ASP A 132 -20.12 -2.48 -1.39
C ASP A 132 -18.78 -1.78 -1.52
N PHE A 133 -17.74 -2.36 -0.92
CA PHE A 133 -16.36 -1.97 -1.20
C PHE A 133 -15.93 -2.55 -2.57
N SER A 134 -16.59 -2.08 -3.63
CA SER A 134 -16.18 -2.36 -5.00
C SER A 134 -14.82 -1.70 -5.22
N PHE A 135 -13.80 -2.51 -5.53
CA PHE A 135 -12.45 -2.01 -5.80
C PHE A 135 -12.44 -0.95 -6.92
N ALA A 136 -13.30 -1.13 -7.93
CA ALA A 136 -13.49 -0.15 -8.99
C ALA A 136 -14.15 1.13 -8.46
N GLY A 137 -15.17 1.01 -7.61
CA GLY A 137 -15.84 2.17 -6.99
C GLY A 137 -14.89 3.04 -6.17
N CYS A 138 -14.06 2.41 -5.33
CA CYS A 138 -13.05 3.11 -4.53
C CYS A 138 -12.02 3.85 -5.41
N ALA A 139 -11.53 3.19 -6.46
CA ALA A 139 -10.57 3.79 -7.40
C ALA A 139 -11.17 4.97 -8.17
N PHE A 140 -12.36 4.81 -8.75
CA PHE A 140 -13.02 5.89 -9.47
C PHE A 140 -13.37 7.06 -8.56
N PHE A 141 -13.97 6.81 -7.40
CA PHE A 141 -14.30 7.86 -6.44
C PHE A 141 -13.06 8.67 -6.06
N THR A 142 -11.98 7.97 -5.68
CA THR A 142 -10.74 8.61 -5.25
C THR A 142 -10.10 9.42 -6.39
N ALA A 143 -10.05 8.86 -7.60
CA ALA A 143 -9.49 9.56 -8.76
C ALA A 143 -10.31 10.81 -9.14
N PHE A 144 -11.64 10.70 -9.24
CA PHE A 144 -12.49 11.85 -9.56
C PHE A 144 -12.44 12.93 -8.48
N ALA A 145 -12.46 12.53 -7.20
CA ALA A 145 -12.36 13.48 -6.09
C ALA A 145 -10.96 14.15 -6.05
N ALA A 146 -9.89 13.40 -6.31
CA ALA A 146 -8.53 13.96 -6.40
C ALA A 146 -8.41 14.95 -7.55
N VAL A 147 -8.97 14.64 -8.73
CA VAL A 147 -9.00 15.56 -9.88
C VAL A 147 -9.82 16.80 -9.57
N GLY A 148 -11.03 16.65 -9.03
CA GLY A 148 -11.88 17.78 -8.68
C GLY A 148 -11.20 18.72 -7.68
N MET A 149 -10.63 18.16 -6.61
CA MET A 149 -9.89 18.91 -5.60
C MET A 149 -8.68 19.63 -6.21
N THR A 150 -7.82 18.92 -6.93
CA THR A 150 -6.60 19.52 -7.53
C THR A 150 -6.92 20.55 -8.60
N THR A 151 -8.00 20.37 -9.37
CA THR A 151 -8.49 21.35 -10.35
C THR A 151 -8.95 22.64 -9.67
N ILE A 152 -9.73 22.55 -8.59
CA ILE A 152 -10.15 23.72 -7.81
C ILE A 152 -8.92 24.46 -7.26
N LEU A 153 -7.96 23.73 -6.69
CA LEU A 153 -6.72 24.30 -6.17
C LEU A 153 -5.88 24.97 -7.27
N ALA A 154 -5.86 24.40 -8.48
CA ALA A 154 -5.19 25.00 -9.64
C ALA A 154 -5.88 26.30 -10.09
N PHE A 155 -7.21 26.35 -10.12
CA PHE A 155 -7.95 27.59 -10.39
C PHE A 155 -7.71 28.68 -9.34
N MET A 156 -7.52 28.30 -8.08
CA MET A 156 -7.16 29.22 -6.99
C MET A 156 -5.70 29.67 -7.02
N GLY A 157 -4.87 29.11 -7.93
CA GLY A 157 -3.46 29.42 -8.06
C GLY A 157 -2.58 28.82 -6.95
N TRP A 158 -3.09 27.85 -6.18
CA TRP A 158 -2.34 27.21 -5.10
C TRP A 158 -1.48 26.05 -5.59
N VAL A 159 -1.81 25.49 -6.74
CA VAL A 159 -1.23 24.27 -7.31
C VAL A 159 -1.05 24.47 -8.82
N HIS A 160 -0.05 23.84 -9.44
CA HIS A 160 0.16 23.95 -10.88
C HIS A 160 -0.78 23.02 -11.65
N TRP A 161 -1.18 23.39 -12.86
CA TRP A 161 -2.03 22.55 -13.72
C TRP A 161 -1.44 21.17 -14.02
N GLN A 162 -0.10 21.05 -14.05
CA GLN A 162 0.60 19.77 -14.18
C GLN A 162 0.29 18.80 -13.03
N ASP A 163 0.01 19.32 -11.83
CA ASP A 163 -0.24 18.51 -10.64
C ASP A 163 -1.62 17.84 -10.71
N VAL A 164 -2.55 18.37 -11.51
CA VAL A 164 -3.85 17.71 -11.79
C VAL A 164 -3.62 16.40 -12.56
N GLY A 165 -2.70 16.39 -13.52
CA GLY A 165 -2.30 15.17 -14.22
C GLY A 165 -1.66 14.16 -13.28
N TRP A 166 -0.76 14.62 -12.41
CA TRP A 166 -0.18 13.78 -11.36
C TRP A 166 -1.23 13.26 -10.37
N ALA A 167 -2.26 14.04 -10.05
CA ALA A 167 -3.33 13.64 -9.16
C ALA A 167 -4.05 12.38 -9.67
N VAL A 168 -4.36 12.32 -10.96
CA VAL A 168 -4.97 11.13 -11.58
C VAL A 168 -4.06 9.92 -11.43
N VAL A 169 -2.80 10.06 -11.86
CA VAL A 169 -1.83 8.95 -11.89
C VAL A 169 -1.61 8.42 -10.48
N VAL A 170 -1.30 9.30 -9.53
CA VAL A 170 -1.03 8.94 -8.15
C VAL A 170 -2.27 8.35 -7.49
N ALA A 171 -3.47 8.93 -7.67
CA ALA A 171 -4.70 8.42 -7.09
C ALA A 171 -5.05 7.02 -7.61
N LEU A 172 -4.95 6.79 -8.92
CA LEU A 172 -5.23 5.48 -9.53
C LEU A 172 -4.18 4.44 -9.13
N THR A 173 -2.89 4.78 -9.19
CA THR A 173 -1.82 3.87 -8.75
C THR A 173 -1.96 3.52 -7.27
N TYR A 174 -2.19 4.52 -6.42
CA TYR A 174 -2.37 4.32 -4.98
C TYR A 174 -3.60 3.46 -4.68
N THR A 175 -4.75 3.78 -5.26
CA THR A 175 -5.98 3.01 -5.01
C THR A 175 -5.93 1.60 -5.59
N GLY A 176 -5.34 1.43 -6.77
CA GLY A 176 -5.09 0.10 -7.34
C GLY A 176 -4.19 -0.74 -6.45
N TYR A 177 -3.11 -0.14 -5.92
CA TYR A 177 -2.22 -0.80 -4.98
C TYR A 177 -2.94 -1.17 -3.67
N ILE A 178 -3.59 -0.21 -3.02
CA ILE A 178 -4.19 -0.43 -1.69
C ILE A 178 -5.36 -1.40 -1.73
N THR A 179 -6.17 -1.37 -2.78
CA THR A 179 -7.31 -2.29 -2.94
C THR A 179 -6.85 -3.72 -3.20
N TYR A 180 -5.84 -3.89 -4.07
CA TYR A 180 -5.22 -5.18 -4.30
C TYR A 180 -4.58 -5.74 -3.03
N ASP A 181 -3.77 -4.93 -2.34
CA ASP A 181 -3.05 -5.42 -1.17
C ASP A 181 -4.00 -5.70 0.00
N LEU A 182 -5.02 -4.87 0.22
CA LEU A 182 -6.06 -5.16 1.20
C LEU A 182 -6.75 -6.51 0.92
N ALA A 183 -7.08 -6.79 -0.34
CA ALA A 183 -7.67 -8.08 -0.72
C ALA A 183 -6.74 -9.27 -0.41
N MET A 184 -5.43 -9.09 -0.53
CA MET A 184 -4.44 -10.12 -0.20
C MET A 184 -4.19 -10.22 1.32
N ILE A 185 -4.20 -9.11 2.05
CA ILE A 185 -4.16 -9.06 3.52
C ILE A 185 -5.32 -9.86 4.10
N MET A 186 -6.54 -9.64 3.60
CA MET A 186 -7.72 -10.32 4.09
C MET A 186 -7.64 -11.85 3.94
N LYS A 187 -6.93 -12.37 2.93
CA LYS A 187 -6.75 -13.81 2.72
C LYS A 187 -5.71 -14.45 3.65
N ARG A 188 -4.77 -13.67 4.17
CA ARG A 188 -3.59 -14.17 4.91
C ARG A 188 -3.54 -13.79 6.39
N ARG A 189 -4.38 -12.87 6.84
CA ARG A 189 -4.44 -12.40 8.23
C ARG A 189 -5.75 -12.78 8.90
N ARG A 190 -5.71 -12.97 10.21
CA ARG A 190 -6.88 -13.15 11.06
C ARG A 190 -7.40 -11.80 11.59
N PRO A 191 -8.67 -11.69 12.02
CA PRO A 191 -9.25 -10.42 12.48
C PRO A 191 -8.52 -9.78 13.68
N ASP A 192 -7.92 -10.60 14.54
CA ASP A 192 -7.13 -10.19 15.71
C ASP A 192 -5.74 -9.64 15.35
N GLU A 193 -5.27 -9.86 14.12
CA GLU A 193 -3.95 -9.43 13.64
C GLU A 193 -3.99 -8.06 12.91
N LEU A 194 -4.93 -7.19 13.27
CA LEU A 194 -5.15 -5.89 12.62
C LEU A 194 -3.86 -5.04 12.54
N LEU A 195 -3.12 -4.99 13.64
CA LEU A 195 -1.89 -4.19 13.74
C LEU A 195 -0.82 -4.66 12.74
N THR A 196 -0.59 -5.96 12.67
CA THR A 196 0.35 -6.55 11.71
C THR A 196 -0.15 -6.40 10.27
N ALA A 197 -1.47 -6.45 10.06
CA ALA A 197 -2.09 -6.19 8.76
C ALA A 197 -1.86 -4.76 8.26
N VAL A 198 -1.85 -3.77 9.16
CA VAL A 198 -1.56 -2.38 8.80
C VAL A 198 -0.09 -2.20 8.36
N ILE A 199 0.87 -2.85 9.03
CA ILE A 199 2.29 -2.82 8.61
C ILE A 199 2.49 -3.55 7.28
N ASP A 200 1.72 -4.62 7.04
CA ASP A 200 1.78 -5.39 5.80
C ASP A 200 1.55 -4.50 4.56
N PHE A 201 0.79 -3.40 4.65
CA PHE A 201 0.63 -2.43 3.55
C PHE A 201 1.93 -1.80 3.05
N TYR A 202 2.93 -1.65 3.91
CA TYR A 202 4.24 -1.13 3.53
C TYR A 202 5.22 -2.23 3.16
N ARG A 203 5.08 -3.41 3.79
CA ARG A 203 5.87 -4.60 3.49
C ARG A 203 5.60 -5.13 2.08
N ASP A 204 4.33 -5.11 1.68
CA ASP A 204 3.87 -5.71 0.43
C ASP A 204 4.07 -4.81 -0.80
N VAL A 205 4.64 -3.62 -0.64
CA VAL A 205 5.07 -2.79 -1.77
C VAL A 205 6.15 -3.54 -2.58
N LEU A 206 7.05 -4.28 -1.90
CA LEU A 206 7.97 -5.17 -2.60
C LEU A 206 7.25 -6.33 -3.30
N ASN A 207 6.12 -6.81 -2.76
CA ASN A 207 5.34 -7.84 -3.44
C ASN A 207 4.76 -7.33 -4.75
N PHE A 208 4.38 -6.06 -4.87
CA PHE A 208 4.00 -5.47 -6.17
C PHE A 208 5.12 -5.58 -7.20
N VAL A 209 6.38 -5.39 -6.80
CA VAL A 209 7.57 -5.53 -7.66
C VAL A 209 7.88 -6.99 -8.00
N PHE A 210 7.85 -7.89 -7.01
CA PHE A 210 8.25 -9.29 -7.18
C PHE A 210 7.12 -10.23 -7.66
N TYR A 211 5.85 -9.81 -7.62
CA TYR A 211 4.71 -10.63 -8.05
C TYR A 211 4.75 -10.94 -9.56
N PRO A 212 4.99 -9.98 -10.47
CA PRO A 212 5.18 -10.28 -11.89
C PRO A 212 6.28 -11.32 -12.13
N PHE A 213 7.39 -11.25 -11.38
CA PHE A 213 8.47 -12.23 -11.47
C PHE A 213 8.03 -13.63 -11.01
N ARG A 214 7.23 -13.73 -9.94
CA ARG A 214 6.63 -15.00 -9.50
C ARG A 214 5.67 -15.57 -10.53
N VAL A 215 4.83 -14.75 -11.15
CA VAL A 215 3.92 -15.18 -12.23
C VAL A 215 4.73 -15.69 -13.42
N TRP A 216 5.77 -14.98 -13.83
CA TRP A 216 6.65 -15.41 -14.91
C TRP A 216 7.34 -16.75 -14.61
N LEU A 217 7.87 -16.93 -13.40
CA LEU A 217 8.44 -18.22 -12.97
C LEU A 217 7.39 -19.34 -12.91
N HIS A 218 6.18 -19.03 -12.45
CA HIS A 218 5.05 -19.96 -12.43
C HIS A 218 4.71 -20.41 -13.87
N TRP A 219 4.59 -19.49 -14.81
CA TRP A 219 4.35 -19.81 -16.23
C TRP A 219 5.51 -20.56 -16.87
N LYS A 220 6.75 -20.30 -16.47
CA LYS A 220 7.92 -21.08 -16.91
C LYS A 220 7.84 -22.53 -16.42
N LYS A 221 7.37 -22.74 -15.18
CA LYS A 221 7.21 -24.07 -14.57
C LYS A 221 6.02 -24.84 -15.13
N TYR A 222 4.89 -24.18 -15.34
CA TYR A 222 3.63 -24.76 -15.84
C TYR A 222 3.38 -24.37 -17.30
N ARG A 223 4.42 -24.51 -18.15
CA ARG A 223 4.34 -24.18 -19.57
C ARG A 223 3.10 -24.85 -20.17
N PHE A 224 2.12 -24.07 -20.64
CA PHE A 224 0.85 -24.52 -21.23
C PHE A 224 1.00 -25.32 -22.53
N ILE A 225 2.23 -25.67 -22.90
CA ILE A 225 2.60 -26.44 -24.08
C ILE A 225 3.50 -27.57 -23.59
N SER A 226 2.90 -28.65 -23.11
CA SER A 226 3.54 -29.97 -23.22
C SER A 226 3.18 -30.50 -24.61
N PRO A 227 4.15 -30.76 -25.51
CA PRO A 227 3.84 -31.54 -26.68
C PRO A 227 3.41 -32.94 -26.20
N LEU A 228 2.21 -33.35 -26.61
CA LEU A 228 1.76 -34.74 -26.55
C LEU A 228 2.74 -35.62 -27.34
#